data_AF-A0A3D3ZKE9-F1
#
_entry.id   AF-A0A3D3ZKE9-F1
#
_cell.length_a   1.000
_cell.length_b   1.000
_cell.length_c   1.000
_cell.angle_alpha   90.00
_cell.angle_beta   90.00
_cell.angle_gamma   90.00
#
_symmetry.space_group_name_H-M   'P 1'
#
loop_
_entity.id
_entity.type
_entity.pdbx_description
1 polymer ?
#
loop_
_entity_poly.entity_id
_entity_poly.type
_entity_poly.pdbx_seq_one_letter_code
_entity_poly.pdbx_strand_id
1 'polypeptide(L)' 'MRIALNAQFLQTPASGSGQYLLHLLHALKEIDQQNEYILLGAKPVAAERIAAIPFPYHVNSVPSFANRNENIEKLL' A
#
# COMPACT_ATOMS: atom_id res chain seq x y z
N MET A 1 -18.26 -1.02 -1.07
CA MET A 1 -17.70 0.21 -0.47
C MET A 1 -16.26 0.39 -0.96
N ARG A 2 -15.68 1.61 -0.93
CA ARG A 2 -14.26 1.82 -1.32
C ARG A 2 -13.37 1.76 -0.08
N ILE A 3 -12.36 0.90 -0.10
CA ILE A 3 -11.44 0.67 1.01
C ILE A 3 -10.02 0.99 0.53
N ALA A 4 -9.39 1.96 1.16
CA ALA A 4 -8.01 2.33 0.86
C ALA A 4 -7.04 1.54 1.75
N LEU A 5 -6.02 0.92 1.15
CA LEU A 5 -4.97 0.19 1.85
C LEU A 5 -3.63 0.89 1.69
N ASN A 6 -2.91 1.04 2.80
CA ASN A 6 -1.53 1.49 2.76
C ASN A 6 -0.65 0.41 2.13
N ALA A 7 0.02 0.76 1.04
CA ALA A 7 0.84 -0.14 0.25
C ALA A 7 2.34 0.20 0.33
N GLN A 8 2.77 0.85 1.41
CA GLN A 8 4.18 1.17 1.71
C GLN A 8 5.08 -0.07 1.66
N PHE A 9 4.64 -1.20 2.21
CA PHE A 9 5.44 -2.42 2.28
C PHE A 9 5.68 -3.10 0.92
N LEU A 10 4.98 -2.68 -0.14
CA LEU A 10 5.27 -3.14 -1.51
C LEU A 10 6.60 -2.61 -2.04
N GLN A 11 7.18 -1.60 -1.39
CA GLN A 11 8.54 -1.12 -1.68
C GLN A 11 9.62 -2.11 -1.20
N THR A 12 9.29 -2.95 -0.21
CA THR A 12 10.19 -3.97 0.36
C THR A 12 9.49 -5.33 0.41
N PRO A 13 9.13 -5.91 -0.75
CA PRO A 13 8.26 -7.09 -0.80
C PRO A 13 8.92 -8.35 -0.21
N ALA A 14 10.26 -8.43 -0.18
CA ALA A 14 10.98 -9.55 0.42
C ALA A 14 10.97 -9.53 1.96
N SER A 15 10.50 -8.44 2.59
CA SER A 15 10.32 -8.40 4.04
C SER A 15 9.10 -9.22 4.47
N GLY A 16 9.05 -9.66 5.73
CA GLY A 16 7.88 -10.36 6.27
C GLY A 16 6.58 -9.55 6.12
N SER A 17 6.63 -8.24 6.38
CA SER A 17 5.51 -7.31 6.17
C SER A 17 5.11 -7.15 4.70
N GLY A 18 6.09 -7.22 3.79
CA GLY A 18 5.84 -7.16 2.34
C GLY A 18 5.16 -8.42 1.83
N GLN A 19 5.65 -9.59 2.22
CA GLN A 19 5.04 -10.88 1.90
C GLN A 19 3.62 -10.99 2.49
N TYR A 20 3.45 -10.59 3.74
CA TYR A 20 2.13 -10.54 4.38
C TYR A 20 1.14 -9.71 3.55
N LEU A 21 1.53 -8.49 3.16
CA LEU A 21 0.68 -7.63 2.35
C LEU A 21 0.33 -8.27 1.01
N LEU A 22 1.29 -8.88 0.31
CA LEU A 22 1.02 -9.57 -0.95
C LEU A 22 -0.02 -10.69 -0.78
N HIS A 23 0.16 -11.55 0.22
CA HIS A 23 -0.79 -12.62 0.52
C HIS A 23 -2.17 -12.09 0.90
N LEU A 24 -2.24 -11.02 1.69
CA LEU A 24 -3.50 -10.37 2.02
C LEU A 24 -4.22 -9.86 0.77
N LEU A 25 -3.51 -9.20 -0.15
CA LEU A 25 -4.12 -8.69 -1.38
C LEU A 25 -4.65 -9.82 -2.26
N HIS A 26 -3.93 -10.93 -2.37
CA HIS A 26 -4.44 -12.11 -3.09
C HIS A 26 -5.70 -12.66 -2.42
N ALA A 27 -5.69 -12.87 -1.10
CA ALA A 27 -6.84 -13.39 -0.38
C ALA A 27 -8.06 -12.46 -0.52
N LEU A 28 -7.89 -11.14 -0.37
CA LEU A 28 -8.97 -10.17 -0.54
C LEU A 28 -9.59 -10.23 -1.94
N LYS A 29 -8.77 -10.42 -2.98
CA LYS A 29 -9.27 -10.54 -4.35
C LYS A 29 -10.15 -11.78 -4.53
N GLU A 30 -9.84 -12.87 -3.82
CA GLU A 30 -10.57 -14.13 -3.90
C GLU A 30 -11.86 -14.11 -3.06
N ILE A 31 -11.81 -13.54 -1.86
CA ILE A 31 -12.91 -13.66 -0.88
C ILE A 31 -13.90 -12.50 -0.91
N ASP A 32 -13.48 -11.31 -1.33
CA ASP A 32 -14.31 -10.11 -1.27
C ASP A 32 -14.54 -9.53 -2.66
N GLN A 33 -15.75 -9.74 -3.18
CA GLN A 33 -16.21 -9.20 -4.46
C GLN A 33 -17.13 -7.97 -4.30
N GLN A 34 -17.45 -7.57 -3.07
CA GLN A 34 -18.40 -6.49 -2.80
C GLN A 34 -17.70 -5.15 -2.61
N ASN A 35 -16.44 -5.15 -2.19
CA ASN A 35 -15.66 -3.95 -1.96
C ASN A 35 -14.63 -3.68 -3.05
N GLU A 36 -14.42 -2.39 -3.30
CA GLU A 36 -13.36 -1.90 -4.18
C GLU A 36 -12.16 -1.54 -3.30
N TYR A 37 -11.05 -2.23 -3.52
CA TYR A 37 -9.80 -1.96 -2.81
C TYR A 37 -8.88 -1.08 -3.66
N ILE A 38 -8.33 -0.04 -3.03
CA ILE A 38 -7.44 0.92 -3.66
C ILE A 38 -6.13 0.94 -2.88
N LEU A 39 -5.02 0.74 -3.56
CA LEU A 39 -3.70 0.75 -2.92
C LEU A 39 -3.10 2.15 -2.98
N LEU A 40 -2.63 2.64 -1.84
CA LEU A 40 -2.01 3.96 -1.71
C LEU A 40 -0.53 3.83 -1.35
N GLY A 41 0.35 4.46 -2.12
CA GLY A 41 1.77 4.49 -1.82
C GLY A 41 2.41 5.85 -2.08
N ALA A 42 3.51 6.12 -1.37
CA ALA A 42 4.28 7.36 -1.54
C ALA A 42 5.21 7.33 -2.77
N LYS A 43 5.57 6.13 -3.24
CA LYS A 43 6.48 5.92 -4.37
C LYS A 43 5.87 4.91 -5.34
N PRO A 44 6.18 5.00 -6.65
CA PRO A 44 5.84 3.95 -7.60
C PRO A 44 6.47 2.62 -7.19
N VAL A 45 5.79 1.52 -7.48
CA VAL A 45 6.35 0.17 -7.40
C VAL A 45 6.78 -0.21 -8.82
N ALA A 46 7.87 -0.99 -8.98
CA ALA A 46 8.34 -1.41 -10.30
C ALA A 46 7.23 -2.11 -11.10
N ALA A 47 7.07 -1.76 -12.39
CA ALA A 47 5.97 -2.21 -13.24
C ALA A 47 5.83 -3.74 -13.32
N GLU A 48 6.96 -4.46 -13.32
CA GLU A 48 7.02 -5.93 -13.29
C GLU A 48 6.34 -6.53 -12.06
N ARG A 49 6.33 -5.79 -10.94
CA ARG A 49 5.70 -6.20 -9.68
C ARG A 49 4.25 -5.74 -9.59
N ILE A 50 3.86 -4.68 -10.32
CA ILE A 50 2.46 -4.23 -10.44
C ILE A 50 1.62 -5.28 -11.16
N ALA A 51 2.18 -5.97 -12.15
CA ALA A 51 1.47 -7.02 -12.88
C ALA A 51 0.95 -8.16 -11.98
N ALA A 52 1.59 -8.41 -10.83
CA ALA A 52 1.17 -9.41 -9.86
C ALA A 52 0.12 -8.90 -8.85
N ILE A 53 -0.14 -7.59 -8.81
CA ILE A 53 -1.03 -6.98 -7.83
C ILE A 53 -2.43 -6.83 -8.43
N PRO A 54 -3.48 -7.43 -7.81
CA PRO A 54 -4.80 -7.50 -8.43
C PRO A 54 -5.65 -6.23 -8.29
N PHE A 55 -5.11 -5.15 -7.72
CA PHE A 55 -5.84 -3.93 -7.37
C PHE A 55 -5.19 -2.67 -7.95
N PRO A 56 -5.99 -1.63 -8.26
CA PRO A 56 -5.48 -0.33 -8.68
C PRO A 56 -4.48 0.25 -7.66
N TYR A 57 -3.35 0.72 -8.16
CA TYR A 57 -2.28 1.34 -7.36
C TYR A 57 -2.17 2.82 -7.65
N HIS A 58 -2.40 3.64 -6.64
CA HIS A 58 -2.28 5.09 -6.72
C HIS A 58 -1.06 5.57 -5.94
N VAL A 59 -0.21 6.31 -6.65
CA VAL A 59 0.93 7.00 -6.06
C VAL A 59 0.51 8.41 -5.74
N ASN A 60 0.50 8.75 -4.45
CA ASN A 60 0.36 10.12 -4.01
C ASN A 60 1.63 10.48 -3.24
N SER A 61 2.43 11.38 -3.83
CA SER A 61 3.57 11.94 -3.11
C SER A 61 3.04 12.69 -1.89
N VAL A 62 3.51 12.33 -0.70
CA VAL A 62 3.15 13.07 0.51
C VAL A 62 3.68 14.50 0.34
N PRO A 63 2.84 15.54 0.45
CA PRO A 63 3.29 16.93 0.36
C PRO A 63 4.40 17.17 1.38
N SER A 64 5.42 17.96 1.01
CA SER A 64 6.58 18.25 1.86
C SER A 64 6.22 18.72 3.28
N PHE A 65 5.05 19.34 3.44
CA PHE A 65 4.51 19.80 4.73
C PHE A 65 4.14 18.64 5.68
N ALA A 66 3.62 17.52 5.17
CA ALA A 66 3.30 16.32 5.97
C ALA A 66 4.52 15.41 6.19
N ASN A 67 5.67 15.73 5.58
CA ASN A 67 6.95 15.08 5.85
C ASN A 67 7.60 15.58 7.16
N ARG A 68 6.99 16.57 7.82
CA ARG A 68 7.39 17.02 9.14
C ARG A 68 6.77 16.08 10.17
N ASN A 69 7.59 15.21 10.75
CA ASN A 69 7.25 14.29 11.81
C ASN A 69 6.95 14.99 13.16
N GLU A 70 6.48 16.24 13.14
CA GLU A 70 6.20 17.06 14.34
C GLU A 70 5.26 16.34 15.33
N ASN A 71 4.39 15.44 14.85
CA ASN A 71 3.54 14.63 15.71
C ASN A 71 4.18 13.32 16.19
N ILE A 72 5.13 12.76 15.45
CA ILE A 72 5.90 11.57 15.88
C ILE A 72 6.97 11.98 16.89
N GLU A 73 7.56 13.16 16.73
CA GLU A 73 8.51 13.74 17.70
C GLU A 73 7.90 13.97 19.08
N LYS A 74 6.57 14.11 19.19
CA LYS A 74 5.86 14.23 20.49
C LYS A 74 5.75 12.91 21.26
N LEU A 75 6.04 11.78 20.61
CA LEU A 75 5.94 10.44 21.19
C LEU A 75 7.30 9.89 21.66
N LEU A 76 8.37 10.65 21.47
CA LEU A 76 9.73 10.38 21.95
C LEU A 76 10.04 11.27 23.17
#